data_AF-A0A2H9MJK3-F1
#
_entry.id   AF-A0A2H9MJK3-F1
#
_cell.length_a   1.000
_cell.length_b   1.000
_cell.length_c   1.000
_cell.angle_alpha   90.00
_cell.angle_beta   90.00
_cell.angle_gamma   90.00
#
_symmetry.space_group_name_H-M   'P 1'
#
loop_
_entity.id
_entity.type
_entity.pdbx_description
1 polymer ?
#
loop_
_entity_poly.entity_id
_entity_poly.type
_entity_poly.pdbx_seq_one_letter_code
_entity_poly.pdbx_strand_id
1 'polypeptide(L)' 'MTSYKENVPHTCFITADIERGCHPDICCDAHSIPCQNESFDTVIAIELLEHCHTPQKVIDEIFRVLKREKGICILSTR' A
#
# COMPACT_ATOMS: atom_id res chain seq x y z
N MET A 1 7.70 14.96 -2.11
CA MET A 1 6.79 13.82 -2.33
C MET A 1 6.92 13.39 -3.77
N THR A 2 7.56 12.26 -4.01
CA THR A 2 7.75 11.67 -5.34
C THR A 2 6.38 11.21 -5.84
N SER A 3 5.89 11.78 -6.95
CA SER A 3 4.57 11.44 -7.48
C SER A 3 4.66 10.08 -8.21
N TYR A 4 4.26 9.00 -7.53
CA TYR A 4 4.22 7.64 -8.12
C TYR A 4 3.40 7.58 -9.42
N LYS A 5 2.46 8.53 -9.61
CA LYS A 5 1.67 8.69 -10.84
C LYS A 5 2.52 8.75 -12.10
N GLU A 6 3.74 9.29 -12.00
CA GLU A 6 4.62 9.47 -13.16
C GLU A 6 5.30 8.17 -13.60
N ASN A 7 5.38 7.17 -12.71
CA ASN A 7 6.17 5.96 -12.93
C ASN A 7 5.31 4.69 -13.06
N VAL A 8 3.99 4.81 -12.88
CA VAL A 8 3.07 3.68 -12.85
C VAL A 8 1.93 3.94 -13.84
N PRO A 9 1.84 3.21 -14.95
CA PRO A 9 0.89 3.47 -16.06
C PRO A 9 -0.59 3.18 -15.72
N HIS A 10 -0.95 3.11 -14.44
CA HIS A 10 -2.33 2.90 -13.99
C HIS A 10 -3.09 4.23 -13.90
N THR A 11 -4.35 4.21 -14.34
CA THR A 11 -5.20 5.38 -14.54
C THR A 11 -5.85 5.92 -13.26
N CYS A 12 -5.79 5.19 -12.15
CA CYS A 12 -6.31 5.59 -10.84
C CYS A 12 -5.37 5.09 -9.75
N PHE A 13 -5.01 5.98 -8.82
CA PHE A 13 -4.17 5.67 -7.66
C PHE A 13 -4.85 6.29 -6.44
N ILE A 14 -4.68 5.64 -5.29
CA ILE A 14 -5.02 6.18 -3.99
C ILE A 14 -3.82 5.99 -3.07
N THR A 15 -3.66 6.88 -2.10
CA THR A 15 -2.57 6.89 -1.15
C THR A 15 -3.09 6.53 0.25
N ALA A 16 -2.28 5.80 1.01
CA ALA A 16 -2.59 5.42 2.38
C ALA A 16 -1.41 5.72 3.28
N ASP A 17 -1.67 6.37 4.42
CA ASP A 17 -0.67 6.69 5.43
C ASP A 17 -1.33 6.76 6.82
N ILE A 18 -0.58 6.42 7.87
CA ILE A 18 -1.04 6.56 9.26
C ILE A 18 -1.03 8.04 9.68
N GLU A 19 -0.16 8.85 9.07
CA GLU A 19 -0.05 10.28 9.34
C GLU A 19 -1.01 11.10 8.48
N ARG A 20 -2.02 11.71 9.12
CA ARG A 20 -2.96 12.62 8.45
C ARG A 20 -2.28 13.85 7.82
N GLY A 21 -1.13 14.28 8.36
CA GLY A 21 -0.39 15.46 7.90
C GLY A 21 0.13 15.34 6.45
N CYS A 22 0.29 14.12 5.94
CA CYS A 22 0.67 13.84 4.57
C CYS A 22 -0.49 13.96 3.57
N HIS A 23 -1.70 14.23 4.06
CA HIS A 23 -2.94 14.30 3.29
C HIS A 23 -3.18 13.06 2.39
N PRO A 24 -3.12 11.82 2.94
CA PRO A 24 -3.41 10.64 2.16
C PRO A 24 -4.91 10.56 1.80
N ASP A 25 -5.23 9.87 0.70
CA ASP A 25 -6.62 9.57 0.34
C ASP A 25 -7.31 8.71 1.42
N ILE A 26 -6.53 7.83 2.06
CA ILE A 26 -6.94 6.98 3.19
C ILE A 26 -5.98 7.18 4.37
N CYS A 27 -6.48 7.68 5.49
CA CYS A 27 -5.69 7.73 6.74
C CYS A 27 -5.92 6.42 7.52
N CYS A 28 -4.95 5.49 7.49
CA CYS A 28 -5.07 4.18 8.13
C CYS A 28 -3.73 3.56 8.53
N ASP A 29 -3.78 2.60 9.44
CA ASP A 29 -2.66 1.72 9.77
C ASP A 29 -2.54 0.60 8.71
N ALA A 30 -1.34 0.36 8.17
CA ALA A 30 -1.08 -0.68 7.19
C ALA A 30 -1.34 -2.10 7.72
N HIS A 31 -1.40 -2.30 9.04
CA HIS A 31 -1.82 -3.56 9.66
C HIS A 31 -3.35 -3.81 9.55
N SER A 32 -4.12 -2.85 9.03
CA SER A 32 -5.57 -2.96 8.84
C SER A 32 -6.04 -1.98 7.77
N ILE A 33 -5.86 -2.35 6.50
CA ILE A 33 -6.22 -1.50 5.36
C ILE A 33 -7.75 -1.52 5.17
N PRO A 34 -8.46 -0.38 5.20
CA PRO A 34 -9.93 -0.32 5.11
C PRO A 34 -10.43 -0.48 3.67
N CYS A 35 -9.95 -1.50 2.97
CA CYS A 35 -10.29 -1.86 1.61
C CYS A 35 -10.74 -3.33 1.56
N GLN A 36 -11.58 -3.66 0.58
CA GLN A 36 -12.02 -5.03 0.39
C GLN A 36 -10.87 -5.91 -0.11
N ASN A 37 -11.06 -7.23 -0.02
CA ASN A 37 -10.11 -8.17 -0.60
C ASN A 37 -10.03 -7.94 -2.11
N GLU A 38 -8.87 -8.18 -2.72
CA GLU A 38 -8.69 -8.15 -4.18
C GLU A 38 -9.12 -6.83 -4.85
N SER A 39 -8.96 -5.71 -4.15
CA SER A 39 -9.35 -4.39 -4.63
C SER A 39 -8.30 -3.71 -5.54
N PHE A 40 -7.03 -4.10 -5.43
CA PHE A 40 -5.93 -3.43 -6.13
C PHE A 40 -5.19 -4.36 -7.10
N ASP A 41 -4.90 -3.83 -8.29
CA ASP A 41 -4.00 -4.47 -9.26
C ASP A 41 -2.53 -4.33 -8.84
N THR A 42 -2.18 -3.23 -8.18
CA THR A 42 -0.81 -2.92 -7.77
C THR A 42 -0.79 -2.27 -6.39
N VAL A 43 0.12 -2.72 -5.52
CA VAL A 43 0.44 -2.09 -4.23
C VAL A 43 1.92 -1.70 -4.22
N ILE A 44 2.19 -0.46 -3.81
CA ILE A 44 3.55 0.08 -3.69
C ILE A 44 3.80 0.43 -2.23
N ALA A 45 4.76 -0.23 -1.60
CA ALA A 45 5.13 -0.05 -0.21
C ALA A 45 6.64 0.23 -0.12
N ILE A 46 7.02 1.50 0.03
CA ILE A 46 8.42 1.94 0.00
C ILE A 46 8.85 2.34 1.40
N GLU A 47 9.93 1.75 1.90
CA GLU A 47 10.50 2.03 3.23
C GLU A 47 9.42 1.99 4.32
N LEU A 48 8.57 0.95 4.29
CA LEU A 48 7.41 0.82 5.17
C LEU A 48 7.62 -0.20 6.29
N LEU A 49 8.18 -1.38 5.96
CA LEU A 49 8.12 -2.53 6.85
C LEU A 49 8.96 -2.35 8.11
N GLU A 50 10.08 -1.64 8.02
CA GLU A 50 10.96 -1.30 9.15
C GLU A 50 10.29 -0.43 10.21
N HIS A 51 9.21 0.27 9.86
CA HIS A 51 8.42 1.09 10.77
C HIS A 51 7.24 0.33 11.39
N CYS A 52 6.98 -0.91 10.94
CA CYS A 52 5.84 -1.70 11.38
C CYS A 52 6.21 -2.64 12.52
N HIS A 53 5.42 -2.66 13.58
CA HIS A 53 5.66 -3.54 14.73
C HIS A 53 5.46 -5.04 14.40
N THR A 54 4.65 -5.37 13.39
CA THR A 54 4.43 -6.76 12.93
C THR A 54 4.42 -6.79 11.40
N PRO A 55 5.60 -6.75 10.75
CA PRO A 55 5.71 -6.63 9.30
C PRO A 55 4.98 -7.73 8.52
N GLN A 56 4.98 -8.96 9.04
CA GLN A 56 4.26 -10.07 8.41
C GLN A 56 2.75 -9.78 8.29
N LYS A 57 2.14 -9.17 9.31
CA LYS A 57 0.71 -8.81 9.26
C LYS A 57 0.44 -7.75 8.19
N VAL A 58 1.39 -6.84 7.97
CA VAL A 58 1.30 -5.85 6.88
C VAL A 58 1.42 -6.53 5.52
N ILE A 59 2.34 -7.49 5.36
CA ILE A 59 2.45 -8.30 4.14
C ILE A 59 1.15 -9.07 3.88
N ASP A 60 0.55 -9.67 4.92
CA ASP A 60 -0.71 -10.41 4.81
C ASP A 60 -1.87 -9.48 4.41
N GLU A 61 -1.91 -8.26 4.95
CA GLU A 61 -2.88 -7.23 4.56
C GLU A 61 -2.68 -6.73 3.12
N ILE A 62 -1.43 -6.50 2.70
CA ILE A 62 -1.09 -6.16 1.31
C ILE A 62 -1.55 -7.28 0.37
N PHE A 63 -1.25 -8.54 0.70
CA PHE A 63 -1.71 -9.69 -0.06
C PHE A 63 -3.23 -9.83 -0.06
N ARG A 64 -3.90 -9.47 1.05
CA ARG A 64 -5.37 -9.49 1.16
C ARG A 64 -6.01 -8.56 0.13
N VAL A 65 -5.53 -7.33 0.04
CA VAL A 65 -6.11 -6.29 -0.82
C VAL A 65 -5.66 -6.39 -2.29
N LEU A 66 -4.58 -7.14 -2.59
CA LEU A 66 -4.15 -7.43 -3.96
C LEU A 66 -5.03 -8.48 -4.64
N LYS A 67 -5.30 -8.28 -5.93
CA LYS A 67 -5.95 -9.28 -6.79
C LYS A 67 -5.08 -10.54 -6.92
N ARG A 68 -5.69 -11.73 -6.89
CA ARG A 68 -4.94 -13.00 -6.78
C ARG A 68 -4.21 -13.42 -8.04
N GLU A 69 -4.74 -13.12 -9.22
CA GLU A 69 -4.17 -13.63 -10.47
C GLU A 69 -3.07 -12.72 -11.04
N LYS A 70 -3.21 -11.40 -10.89
CA LYS A 70 -2.34 -10.40 -11.52
C LYS A 70 -1.92 -9.26 -10.59
N GLY A 71 -2.12 -9.42 -9.29
CA GLY A 71 -1.71 -8.45 -8.29
C GLY A 71 -0.20 -8.34 -8.22
N ILE A 72 0.33 -7.11 -8.30
CA ILE A 72 1.76 -6.84 -8.18
C ILE A 72 2.02 -6.07 -6.88
N CYS A 73 2.96 -6.55 -6.08
CA CYS A 73 3.52 -5.79 -4.97
C CYS A 73 4.93 -5.32 -5.32
N ILE A 74 5.16 -4.00 -5.25
CA ILE A 74 6.50 -3.42 -5.28
C ILE A 74 6.81 -2.98 -3.86
N LEU A 75 7.82 -3.60 -3.25
CA LEU A 75 8.16 -3.36 -1.85
C LEU A 75 9.65 -3.08 -1.69
N SER A 76 9.98 -2.06 -0.91
CA SER A 76 11.33 -1.82 -0.37
C SER A 76 11.28 -1.62 1.14
N THR A 77 12.38 -1.95 1.81
CA THR A 77 12.62 -1.77 3.25
C THR A 77 14.12 -1.65 3.46
N ARG A 78 14.54 -0.94 4.52
CA ARG A 78 15.94 -0.87 4.97
C ARG A 78 16.52 -2.20 5.46
#